data_AF-A0A0G4FP67-F1
#
_entry.id   AF-A0A0G4FP67-F1
#
_cell.length_a   1.000
_cell.length_b   1.000
_cell.length_c   1.000
_cell.angle_alpha   90.00
_cell.angle_beta   90.00
_cell.angle_gamma   90.00
#
_symmetry.space_group_name_H-M   'P 1'
#
loop_
_entity.id
_entity.type
_entity.pdbx_description
1 polymer ?
#
loop_
_entity_poly.entity_id
_entity_poly.type
_entity_poly.pdbx_seq_one_letter_code
_entity_poly.pdbx_strand_id
1 'polypeptide(L)'
;MNAAAVLLQLLSIISSLLLIVYALVLFILSHVHSIGGWVVAIFLILFGVLLFVADLKSFPMFGYVLFIYTSMGRGLFLIFLGCLCLGGWAFSIAVAVILMVTGVLYMIVGSLLLKGCPKPLMQRNEGVIQLESNINFVAD
;
A
#
# COMPACT_ATOMS: atom_id res chain seq x y z
N MET A 1 4.47 -10.01 -20.27
CA MET A 1 5.07 -9.77 -18.94
C MET A 1 5.52 -8.32 -18.83
N ASN A 2 4.66 -7.46 -18.32
CA ASN A 2 5.03 -6.08 -18.03
C ASN A 2 5.94 -6.03 -16.78
N ALA A 3 7.27 -6.06 -17.00
CA ALA A 3 8.27 -6.03 -15.93
C ALA A 3 8.06 -4.86 -14.95
N ALA A 4 7.58 -3.72 -15.45
CA ALA A 4 7.24 -2.55 -14.64
C ALA A 4 6.10 -2.82 -13.63
N ALA A 5 5.07 -3.61 -14.00
CA ALA A 5 3.96 -3.94 -13.12
C ALA A 5 4.41 -4.85 -11.97
N VAL A 6 5.29 -5.82 -12.26
CA VAL A 6 5.88 -6.71 -11.25
C VAL A 6 6.78 -5.92 -10.29
N LEU A 7 7.59 -5.01 -10.82
CA LEU A 7 8.47 -4.16 -10.03
C LEU A 7 7.67 -3.29 -9.05
N LEU A 8 6.62 -2.63 -9.52
CA LEU A 8 5.73 -1.82 -8.68
C LEU A 8 5.11 -2.65 -7.56
N GLN A 9 4.61 -3.85 -7.89
CA GLN A 9 4.01 -4.73 -6.90
C GLN A 9 5.01 -5.17 -5.83
N LEU A 10 6.24 -5.52 -6.21
CA LEU A 10 7.29 -5.85 -5.24
C LEU A 10 7.64 -4.66 -4.35
N LEU A 11 7.75 -3.46 -4.93
CA LEU A 11 7.95 -2.21 -4.18
C LEU A 11 6.83 -1.96 -3.17
N SER A 12 5.57 -2.18 -3.53
CA SER A 12 4.46 -2.06 -2.59
C SER A 12 4.50 -3.09 -1.48
N ILE A 13 4.81 -4.36 -1.79
CA ILE A 13 4.92 -5.41 -0.78
C ILE A 13 6.02 -5.07 0.22
N ILE A 14 7.19 -4.63 -0.25
CA ILE A 14 8.28 -4.20 0.62
C ILE A 14 7.86 -2.99 1.47
N SER A 15 7.20 -2.00 0.87
CA SER A 15 6.73 -0.80 1.57
C SER A 15 5.67 -1.11 2.63
N SER A 16 4.74 -2.03 2.37
CA SER A 16 3.73 -2.46 3.34
C SER A 16 4.33 -3.25 4.51
N LEU A 17 5.30 -4.14 4.25
CA LEU A 17 6.07 -4.82 5.29
C LEU A 17 6.83 -3.81 6.16
N LEU A 18 7.51 -2.85 5.54
CA LEU A 18 8.28 -1.83 6.23
C LEU A 18 7.37 -0.93 7.09
N LEU A 19 6.16 -0.61 6.60
CA LEU A 19 5.15 0.11 7.36
C LEU A 19 4.65 -0.66 8.57
N ILE A 20 4.39 -1.97 8.44
CA ILE A 20 3.98 -2.82 9.57
C ILE A 20 5.07 -2.85 10.64
N VAL A 21 6.34 -3.03 10.25
CA VAL A 21 7.48 -3.04 11.17
C VAL A 21 7.60 -1.69 11.88
N TYR A 22 7.53 -0.57 11.14
CA TYR A 22 7.55 0.77 11.73
C TYR A 22 6.40 0.97 12.72
N ALA A 23 5.19 0.56 12.37
CA ALA A 23 4.02 0.71 13.22
C ALA A 23 4.13 -0.13 14.51
N LEU A 24 4.73 -1.32 14.46
CA LEU A 24 5.05 -2.12 15.65
C LEU A 24 6.07 -1.45 16.55
N VAL A 25 7.14 -0.89 15.97
CA VAL A 25 8.14 -0.12 16.74
C VAL A 25 7.49 1.09 17.39
N LEU A 26 6.66 1.82 16.64
CA LEU A 26 5.89 2.96 17.16
C LEU A 26 4.96 2.52 18.29
N PHE A 27 4.26 1.39 18.15
CA PHE A 27 3.35 0.86 19.17
C PHE A 27 4.06 0.54 20.50
N ILE A 28 5.24 -0.09 20.42
CA ILE A 28 6.04 -0.44 21.60
C ILE A 28 6.61 0.82 22.26
N LEU A 29 7.18 1.75 21.47
CA LEU A 29 7.79 2.97 22.01
C LEU A 29 6.75 3.98 22.52
N SER A 30 5.57 4.03 21.90
CA SER A 30 4.49 4.97 22.27
C SER A 30 3.72 4.54 23.51
N HIS A 31 3.94 3.31 24.01
CA HIS A 31 3.27 2.75 25.19
C HIS A 31 3.35 3.67 26.42
N VAL A 32 4.36 4.55 26.50
CA VAL A 32 4.65 5.35 27.70
C VAL A 32 4.34 6.86 27.51
N HIS A 33 4.05 7.35 26.30
CA HIS A 33 4.12 8.80 26.02
C HIS A 33 2.81 9.49 25.60
N SER A 34 1.91 8.85 24.85
CA SER A 34 0.68 9.52 24.38
C SER A 34 -0.35 8.56 23.78
N ILE A 35 -1.63 8.76 24.12
CA ILE A 35 -2.78 8.04 23.55
C ILE A 35 -2.86 8.24 22.03
N GLY A 36 -2.52 9.45 21.55
CA GLY A 36 -2.57 9.78 20.11
C GLY A 36 -1.62 8.94 19.27
N GLY A 37 -0.39 8.74 19.74
CA GLY A 37 0.59 7.88 19.05
C GLY A 37 0.15 6.42 18.98
N TRP A 38 -0.55 5.95 20.01
CA TRP A 38 -1.09 4.60 20.07
C TRP A 38 -2.20 4.37 19.03
N VAL A 39 -3.13 5.32 18.91
CA VAL A 39 -4.20 5.27 17.90
C VAL A 39 -3.60 5.26 16.50
N VAL A 40 -2.63 6.14 16.22
CA VAL A 40 -1.94 6.19 14.93
C VAL A 40 -1.22 4.86 14.64
N ALA A 41 -0.53 4.27 15.62
CA ALA A 41 0.15 3.00 15.45
C ALA A 41 -0.82 1.86 15.09
N ILE A 42 -2.00 1.78 15.74
CA ILE A 42 -3.02 0.78 15.43
C ILE A 42 -3.53 0.96 13.99
N PHE A 43 -3.84 2.19 13.58
CA PHE A 43 -4.27 2.46 12.20
C PHE A 43 -3.20 2.10 11.17
N LEU A 44 -1.92 2.43 11.44
CA LEU A 44 -0.82 2.05 10.56
C LEU A 44 -0.70 0.52 10.44
N ILE A 45 -0.82 -0.24 11.53
CA ILE A 45 -0.80 -1.72 11.47
C ILE A 45 -1.97 -2.22 10.60
N LEU A 46 -3.19 -1.76 10.87
CA LEU A 46 -4.39 -2.18 10.13
C LEU A 46 -4.27 -1.88 8.63
N PHE A 47 -3.86 -0.67 8.27
CA PHE A 47 -3.70 -0.27 6.88
C PHE A 47 -2.50 -0.94 6.20
N GLY A 48 -1.42 -1.21 6.92
CA GLY A 48 -0.28 -1.98 6.42
C GLY A 48 -0.66 -3.42 6.07
N VAL A 49 -1.39 -4.08 6.97
CA VAL A 49 -1.92 -5.43 6.71
C VAL A 49 -2.90 -5.42 5.54
N LEU A 50 -3.78 -4.42 5.46
CA LEU A 50 -4.73 -4.28 4.36
C LEU A 50 -4.02 -4.16 3.00
N LEU A 51 -2.97 -3.32 2.91
CA LEU A 51 -2.13 -3.19 1.72
C LEU A 51 -1.43 -4.50 1.35
N PHE A 52 -0.86 -5.18 2.35
CA PHE A 52 -0.17 -6.45 2.14
C PHE A 52 -1.12 -7.54 1.62
N VAL A 53 -2.30 -7.66 2.21
CA VAL A 53 -3.34 -8.60 1.76
C VAL A 53 -3.79 -8.24 0.34
N ALA A 54 -4.01 -6.96 0.05
CA ALA A 54 -4.42 -6.50 -1.29
C ALA A 54 -3.39 -6.85 -2.38
N ASP A 55 -2.09 -6.91 -2.05
CA ASP A 55 -1.04 -7.35 -2.97
C ASP A 55 -1.00 -8.86 -3.21
N LEU A 56 -1.38 -9.66 -2.20
CA LEU A 56 -1.37 -11.11 -2.28
C LEU A 56 -2.61 -11.65 -2.99
N LYS A 57 -3.81 -11.23 -2.54
CA LYS A 57 -5.08 -11.77 -3.00
C LYS A 57 -6.18 -10.71 -2.93
N SER A 58 -6.97 -10.61 -3.98
CA SER A 58 -8.21 -9.85 -3.95
C SER A 58 -9.33 -10.72 -3.38
N PHE A 59 -9.98 -10.23 -2.32
CA PHE A 59 -11.20 -10.83 -1.76
C PHE A 59 -12.42 -10.00 -2.18
N PRO A 60 -13.61 -10.61 -2.27
CA PRO A 60 -14.84 -9.90 -2.63
C PRO A 60 -15.21 -8.76 -1.66
N MET A 61 -14.81 -8.84 -0.38
CA MET A 61 -14.98 -7.74 0.58
C MET A 61 -14.20 -6.47 0.20
N PHE A 62 -13.20 -6.56 -0.67
CA PHE A 62 -12.51 -5.38 -1.18
C PHE A 62 -13.31 -4.59 -2.22
N GLY A 63 -14.49 -5.07 -2.64
CA GLY A 63 -15.43 -4.29 -3.46
C GLY A 63 -15.84 -2.98 -2.81
N TYR A 64 -15.80 -2.88 -1.47
CA TYR A 64 -16.06 -1.63 -0.74
C TYR A 64 -14.87 -0.66 -0.70
N VAL A 65 -13.65 -1.15 -0.97
CA VAL A 65 -12.40 -0.37 -0.90
C VAL A 65 -11.72 -0.32 -2.27
N LEU A 66 -12.53 -0.03 -3.29
CA LEU A 66 -12.12 0.04 -4.69
C LEU A 66 -10.94 0.99 -4.94
N PHE A 67 -10.82 2.01 -4.10
CA PHE A 67 -9.74 2.97 -4.14
C PHE A 67 -8.34 2.33 -4.10
N ILE A 68 -8.16 1.23 -3.34
CA ILE A 68 -6.87 0.50 -3.25
C ILE A 68 -6.51 -0.20 -4.56
N TYR A 69 -7.52 -0.57 -5.37
CA TYR A 69 -7.33 -1.23 -6.67
C TYR A 69 -7.23 -0.25 -7.84
N THR A 70 -7.23 1.06 -7.57
CA THR A 70 -6.89 2.08 -8.56
C THR A 70 -5.44 2.54 -8.38
N SER A 71 -4.70 2.73 -9.48
CA SER A 71 -3.30 3.15 -9.42
C SER A 71 -3.14 4.52 -8.73
N MET A 72 -4.05 5.46 -9.01
CA MET A 72 -4.05 6.77 -8.40
C MET A 72 -4.44 6.72 -6.92
N GLY A 73 -5.48 5.96 -6.57
CA GLY A 73 -5.93 5.87 -5.19
C GLY A 73 -4.92 5.19 -4.28
N ARG A 74 -4.34 4.09 -4.75
CA ARG A 74 -3.27 3.40 -4.04
C ARG A 74 -2.03 4.26 -3.82
N GLY A 75 -1.63 5.03 -4.83
CA GLY A 75 -0.51 5.97 -4.72
C GLY A 75 -0.77 7.07 -3.68
N LEU A 76 -1.95 7.69 -3.71
CA LEU A 76 -2.38 8.68 -2.71
C LEU A 76 -2.42 8.09 -1.30
N PHE A 77 -2.89 6.85 -1.17
CA PHE A 77 -2.95 6.15 0.12
C PHE A 77 -1.56 5.93 0.72
N LEU A 78 -0.58 5.50 -0.09
CA LEU A 78 0.80 5.35 0.36
C LEU A 78 1.43 6.69 0.79
N ILE A 79 1.16 7.77 0.07
CA ILE A 79 1.62 9.12 0.45
C ILE A 79 0.98 9.55 1.77
N PHE A 80 -0.33 9.34 1.93
CA PHE A 80 -1.04 9.64 3.16
C PHE A 80 -0.49 8.88 4.37
N LEU A 81 -0.22 7.58 4.20
CA LEU A 81 0.42 6.77 5.24
C LEU A 81 1.85 7.23 5.52
N GLY A 82 2.60 7.65 4.49
CA GLY A 82 3.90 8.27 4.65
C GLY A 82 3.84 9.54 5.50
N CYS A 83 2.84 10.40 5.30
CA CYS A 83 2.62 11.58 6.14
C CYS A 83 2.35 11.21 7.61
N LEU A 84 1.56 10.16 7.87
CA LEU A 84 1.31 9.68 9.23
C LEU A 84 2.56 9.11 9.91
N CYS A 85 3.51 8.63 9.12
CA CYS A 85 4.80 8.17 9.61
C CYS A 85 5.80 9.31 9.89
N LEU A 86 5.53 10.58 9.54
CA LEU A 86 6.45 11.67 9.88
C LEU A 86 6.53 11.85 11.40
N GLY A 87 7.71 11.56 11.94
CA GLY A 87 8.04 11.74 13.35
C GLY A 87 9.40 12.41 13.52
N GLY A 88 9.77 12.67 14.77
CA GLY A 88 11.05 13.32 15.11
C GLY A 88 12.29 12.43 14.98
N TRP A 89 12.15 11.15 14.64
CA TRP A 89 13.24 10.19 14.60
C TRP A 89 13.75 10.02 13.16
N ALA A 90 15.06 9.84 12.98
CA ALA A 90 15.64 9.63 11.65
C ALA A 90 15.01 8.42 10.92
N PHE A 91 14.69 7.35 11.67
CA PHE A 91 14.03 6.17 11.13
C PHE A 91 12.60 6.47 10.62
N SER A 92 11.83 7.27 11.36
CA SER A 92 10.47 7.67 10.94
C SER A 92 10.48 8.47 9.64
N ILE A 93 11.46 9.38 9.50
CA ILE A 93 11.62 10.19 8.29
C ILE A 93 11.99 9.30 7.09
N ALA A 94 12.92 8.35 7.27
CA ALA A 94 13.31 7.43 6.20
C ALA A 94 12.13 6.58 5.71
N VAL A 95 11.35 6.01 6.63
CA VAL A 95 10.14 5.22 6.32
C VAL A 95 9.13 6.08 5.55
N ALA A 96 8.86 7.31 6.02
CA ALA A 96 7.93 8.22 5.38
C ALA A 96 8.34 8.56 3.94
N VAL A 97 9.62 8.87 3.72
CA VAL A 97 10.14 9.20 2.38
C VAL A 97 10.00 8.02 1.44
N ILE A 98 10.33 6.80 1.89
CA ILE A 98 10.19 5.58 1.06
C ILE A 98 8.72 5.37 0.65
N LEU A 99 7.79 5.53 1.58
CA LEU A 99 6.35 5.40 1.32
C LEU A 99 5.85 6.46 0.33
N MET A 100 6.25 7.72 0.52
CA MET A 100 5.89 8.81 -0.38
C MET A 100 6.43 8.60 -1.79
N VAL A 101 7.71 8.23 -1.92
CA VAL A 101 8.34 7.95 -3.23
C VAL A 101 7.65 6.77 -3.91
N THR A 102 7.35 5.71 -3.16
CA THR A 102 6.61 4.54 -3.69
C THR A 102 5.21 4.93 -4.16
N GLY A 103 4.52 5.79 -3.40
CA GLY A 103 3.20 6.29 -3.77
C GLY A 103 3.22 7.14 -5.04
N VAL A 104 4.22 8.03 -5.19
CA VAL A 104 4.41 8.82 -6.41
C VAL A 104 4.72 7.93 -7.61
N LEU A 105 5.58 6.92 -7.44
CA LEU A 105 5.87 5.94 -8.50
C LEU A 105 4.61 5.18 -8.92
N TYR A 106 3.75 4.79 -7.97
CA TYR A 106 2.47 4.15 -8.25
C TYR A 106 1.53 5.05 -9.04
N MET A 107 1.45 6.34 -8.70
CA MET A 107 0.64 7.29 -9.45
C MET A 107 1.19 7.47 -10.87
N ILE A 108 2.48 7.77 -11.03
CA ILE A 108 3.06 8.09 -12.35
C ILE A 108 3.09 6.84 -13.23
N VAL A 109 3.71 5.75 -12.78
CA VAL A 109 3.88 4.55 -13.60
C VAL A 109 2.56 3.79 -13.73
N GLY A 110 1.79 3.68 -12.66
CA GLY A 110 0.51 2.97 -12.68
C GLY A 110 -0.60 3.69 -13.47
N SER A 111 -0.72 5.02 -13.35
CA SER A 111 -1.77 5.76 -14.10
C SER A 111 -1.34 6.09 -15.53
N LEU A 112 -0.08 6.47 -15.74
CA LEU A 112 0.36 7.09 -16.98
C LEU A 112 0.99 6.08 -17.95
N LEU A 113 1.77 5.11 -17.45
CA LEU A 113 2.35 4.04 -18.28
C LEU A 113 1.42 2.83 -18.41
N LEU A 114 0.88 2.35 -17.30
CA LEU A 114 0.19 1.05 -17.26
C LEU A 114 -1.33 1.17 -17.40
N LYS A 115 -1.90 2.37 -17.22
CA LYS A 115 -3.35 2.66 -17.25
C LYS A 115 -4.19 1.69 -16.40
N GLY A 116 -3.62 1.17 -15.31
CA GLY A 116 -4.24 0.14 -14.49
C GLY A 116 -3.42 -0.23 -13.26
N CYS A 117 -4.01 -1.05 -12.39
CA CYS A 117 -3.33 -1.59 -11.20
C CYS A 117 -2.75 -2.98 -11.51
N PRO A 118 -1.54 -3.31 -11.02
CA PRO A 118 -1.00 -4.67 -11.15
C PRO A 118 -1.93 -5.70 -10.48
N LYS A 119 -2.11 -6.86 -11.12
CA LYS A 119 -2.91 -7.96 -10.58
C LYS A 119 -2.26 -8.54 -9.30
N PRO A 120 -3.05 -8.95 -8.29
CA PRO A 120 -2.53 -9.64 -7.10
C PRO A 120 -1.72 -10.89 -7.46
N LEU A 121 -0.68 -11.20 -6.68
CA LEU A 121 0.27 -12.27 -7.02
C LEU A 121 -0.41 -13.63 -7.18
N MET A 122 -1.33 -13.98 -6.27
CA MET A 122 -2.00 -15.30 -6.28
C MET A 122 -3.05 -15.45 -7.38
N GLN A 123 -3.52 -14.32 -7.94
CA GLN A 123 -4.56 -14.29 -8.98
C GLN A 123 -4.01 -13.80 -10.33
N ARG A 124 -2.69 -13.78 -10.48
CA ARG A 124 -2.03 -13.31 -11.69
C ARG A 124 -2.39 -14.14 -12.93
N ASN A 125 -2.65 -15.44 -12.74
CA ASN A 125 -3.01 -16.36 -13.82
C ASN A 125 -4.54 -16.47 -14.03
N GLU A 126 -5.35 -15.75 -13.25
CA GLU A 126 -6.80 -15.75 -13.40
C GLU A 126 -7.21 -14.70 -14.46
N GLY A 127 -8.03 -15.13 -15.43
CA GLY A 127 -8.52 -14.25 -16.49
C GLY A 127 -9.56 -13.23 -16.03
N VAL A 128 -10.22 -13.48 -14.89
CA VAL A 128 -11.26 -12.61 -14.32
C VAL A 128 -11.10 -12.59 -12.80
N ILE A 129 -10.82 -11.42 -12.23
CA ILE A 129 -10.81 -11.22 -10.78
C ILE A 129 -12.23 -10.84 -10.38
N GLN A 130 -12.84 -11.59 -9.44
CA GLN A 130 -14.21 -11.35 -8.95
C GLN A 130 -14.26 -10.12 -8.04
N LEU A 131 -14.11 -8.93 -8.64
CA LEU A 131 -14.50 -7.67 -8.03
C LEU A 131 -15.86 -7.27 -8.63
N GLU A 132 -16.79 -6.84 -7.78
CA GLU A 132 -18.16 -6.43 -8.17
C GLU A 132 -18.22 -5.26 -9.16
N SER A 133 -17.08 -4.69 -9.57
CA SER A 133 -16.99 -3.51 -10.42
C SER A 133 -15.90 -3.63 -11.49
N ASN A 134 -16.08 -2.92 -12.60
CA ASN A 134 -15.10 -2.79 -13.69
C ASN A 134 -13.86 -2.01 -13.25
N ILE A 135 -12.79 -2.72 -12.88
CA ILE A 135 -11.47 -2.14 -12.62
C ILE A 135 -10.53 -2.54 -13.76
N ASN A 136 -9.85 -1.56 -14.34
CA ASN A 136 -8.83 -1.81 -15.36
C ASN A 136 -7.57 -2.39 -14.71
N PHE A 137 -7.46 -3.71 -14.77
CA PHE A 137 -6.21 -4.40 -14.48
C PHE A 137 -5.29 -4.30 -15.68
N VAL A 138 -3.99 -4.12 -15.40
CA VAL A 138 -2.96 -4.19 -16.44
C VAL A 138 -2.97 -5.61 -17.01
N ALA A 139 -3.32 -5.75 -18.30
CA ALA A 139 -3.19 -7.02 -19.01
C ALA A 139 -1.70 -7.38 -19.16
N ASP A 140 -1.39 -8.67 -18.99
CA ASP A 140 -0.02 -9.22 -18.99
C ASP A 140 0.72 -9.08 -20.33
#